data_AF-A0A3F2RSA5-F1
#
_entry.id   AF-A0A3F2RSA5-F1
#
_cell.length_a   1.000
_cell.length_b   1.000
_cell.length_c   1.000
_cell.angle_alpha   90.00
_cell.angle_beta   90.00
_cell.angle_gamma   90.00
#
_symmetry.space_group_name_H-M   'P 1'
#
loop_
_entity.id
_entity.type
_entity.pdbx_description
1 polymer ?
#
loop_
_entity_poly.entity_id
_entity_poly.type
_entity_poly.pdbx_seq_one_letter_code
_entity_poly.pdbx_strand_id
1 'polypeptide(L)' 'MGKACRDAAEALRDCMMEQECMADGTRTLKQCLHERAYSYECKEFRVAYFECKRGQLDMRTRIRGPKGGMSKPVEG' A
#
# COMPACT_ATOMS: atom_id res chain seq x y z
N MET A 1 -1.06 14.05 -9.39
CA MET A 1 -0.72 13.22 -8.21
C MET A 1 0.08 12.02 -8.70
N GLY A 2 1.32 11.83 -8.23
CA GLY A 2 2.27 10.87 -8.81
C GLY A 2 1.80 9.41 -8.73
N LYS A 3 1.78 8.71 -9.87
CA LYS A 3 1.32 7.32 -10.02
C LYS A 3 2.23 6.29 -9.34
N ALA A 4 3.36 6.70 -8.78
CA ALA A 4 4.44 5.80 -8.34
C ALA A 4 4.09 4.84 -7.17
N CYS A 5 2.95 5.03 -6.48
CA CYS A 5 2.46 4.08 -5.45
C CYS A 5 1.05 3.56 -5.73
N ARG A 6 0.56 3.70 -6.97
CA ARG A 6 -0.81 3.27 -7.29
C ARG A 6 -0.97 1.77 -7.03
N ASP A 7 -0.07 0.96 -7.56
CA ASP A 7 -0.19 -0.50 -7.50
C ASP A 7 -0.14 -1.01 -6.04
N ALA A 8 0.74 -0.43 -5.20
CA ALA A 8 0.78 -0.72 -3.76
C ALA A 8 -0.49 -0.24 -3.02
N ALA A 9 -1.11 0.84 -3.46
CA ALA A 9 -2.36 1.33 -2.89
C ALA A 9 -3.56 0.45 -3.28
N GLU A 10 -3.58 -0.03 -4.52
CA GLU A 10 -4.61 -0.94 -5.04
C GLU A 10 -4.54 -2.29 -4.33
N ALA A 11 -3.35 -2.88 -4.22
CA ALA A 11 -3.17 -4.14 -3.49
C ALA A 11 -3.60 -4.05 -2.02
N LEU A 12 -3.30 -2.92 -1.35
CA LEU A 12 -3.75 -2.69 0.03
C LEU A 12 -5.27 -2.50 0.12
N ARG A 13 -5.87 -1.77 -0.83
CA ARG A 13 -7.33 -1.58 -0.90
C ARG A 13 -8.03 -2.93 -1.06
N ASP A 14 -7.57 -3.75 -2.01
CA ASP A 14 -8.19 -5.02 -2.35
C ASP A 14 -8.18 -5.96 -1.14
N CYS A 15 -7.02 -6.07 -0.46
CA CYS A 15 -6.93 -6.81 0.80
C CYS A 15 -7.92 -6.31 1.87
N MET A 16 -8.04 -4.98 2.05
CA MET A 16 -8.95 -4.42 3.05
C MET A 16 -10.44 -4.59 2.69
N MET A 17 -10.77 -4.68 1.41
CA MET A 17 -12.14 -4.97 0.94
C MET A 17 -12.51 -6.44 1.15
N GLU A 18 -11.57 -7.36 0.96
CA GLU A 18 -11.86 -8.79 1.08
C GLU A 18 -11.89 -9.28 2.53
N GLN A 19 -10.95 -8.83 3.36
CA GLN A 19 -10.67 -9.48 4.65
C GLN A 19 -11.04 -8.64 5.87
N GLU A 20 -11.57 -7.41 5.70
CA GLU A 20 -11.36 -6.42 6.77
C GLU A 20 -12.26 -5.18 6.81
N CYS A 21 -11.73 -4.06 7.32
CA CYS A 21 -12.44 -2.83 7.68
C CYS A 21 -13.19 -2.17 6.53
N MET A 22 -12.85 -2.47 5.26
CA MET A 22 -13.62 -1.98 4.11
C MET A 22 -14.63 -3.00 3.57
N ALA A 23 -14.72 -4.20 4.14
CA ALA A 23 -15.63 -5.25 3.68
C ALA A 23 -17.11 -4.85 3.82
N ASP A 24 -17.43 -3.93 4.73
CA ASP A 24 -18.77 -3.37 4.89
C ASP A 24 -19.11 -2.30 3.83
N GLY A 25 -18.14 -1.86 3.04
CA GLY A 25 -18.27 -0.81 2.02
C GLY A 25 -18.57 0.58 2.58
N THR A 26 -18.62 0.76 3.91
CA THR A 26 -18.97 2.04 4.53
C THR A 26 -17.74 2.89 4.81
N ARG A 27 -16.59 2.23 4.99
CA ARG A 27 -15.35 2.85 5.40
C ARG A 27 -14.38 2.98 4.24
N THR A 28 -13.64 4.09 4.27
CA THR A 28 -12.55 4.32 3.31
C THR A 28 -11.24 3.75 3.81
N LEU A 29 -10.32 3.41 2.90
CA LEU A 29 -8.97 2.95 3.25
C LEU A 29 -8.26 3.88 4.25
N LYS A 30 -8.48 5.20 4.11
CA LYS A 30 -7.91 6.21 5.01
C LYS A 30 -8.47 6.09 6.43
N GLN A 31 -9.77 5.84 6.59
CA GLN A 31 -10.40 5.64 7.90
C GLN A 31 -9.88 4.34 8.54
N CYS A 32 -9.83 3.24 7.79
CA CYS A 32 -9.32 1.96 8.28
C CYS A 32 -7.87 2.03 8.76
N LEU A 33 -7.01 2.71 8.01
CA LEU A 33 -5.62 2.95 8.40
C LEU A 33 -5.51 3.85 9.64
N HIS A 34 -6.40 4.82 9.81
CA HIS A 34 -6.42 5.71 10.96
C HIS A 34 -6.86 4.98 12.23
N GLU A 35 -7.94 4.20 12.14
CA GLU A 35 -8.48 3.38 13.23
C GLU A 35 -7.59 2.17 13.57
N ARG A 36 -6.58 1.90 12.73
CA ARG A 36 -5.78 0.67 12.77
C ARG A 36 -6.64 -0.59 12.75
N ALA A 37 -7.78 -0.50 12.09
CA ALA A 37 -8.73 -1.59 11.89
C ALA A 37 -8.24 -2.46 10.73
N TYR A 38 -7.19 -3.20 11.06
CA TYR A 38 -6.25 -4.04 10.32
C TYR A 38 -6.18 -5.55 10.64
N SER A 39 -6.38 -6.47 9.72
CA SER A 39 -6.02 -7.88 9.79
C SER A 39 -4.51 -8.03 9.64
N TYR A 40 -3.99 -9.13 10.17
CA TYR A 40 -2.59 -9.51 10.00
C TYR A 40 -2.25 -9.72 8.51
N GLU A 41 -3.20 -10.20 7.71
CA GLU A 41 -2.96 -10.50 6.29
C GLU A 41 -2.68 -9.25 5.45
N CYS A 42 -3.31 -8.11 5.79
CA CYS A 42 -3.09 -6.85 5.09
C CYS A 42 -1.85 -6.07 5.57
N LYS A 43 -1.12 -6.61 6.56
CA LYS A 43 0.07 -5.95 7.14
C LYS A 43 1.17 -5.75 6.11
N GLU A 44 1.46 -6.75 5.29
CA GLU A 44 2.53 -6.67 4.28
C GLU A 44 2.23 -5.63 3.21
N PHE A 45 0.99 -5.59 2.71
CA PHE A 45 0.55 -4.56 1.76
C PHE A 45 0.60 -3.15 2.36
N ARG A 46 0.27 -3.02 3.65
CA ARG A 46 0.37 -1.75 4.37
C ARG A 46 1.81 -1.27 4.46
N VAL A 47 2.73 -2.17 4.81
CA VAL A 47 4.17 -1.86 4.88
C VAL A 47 4.65 -1.42 3.49
N ALA A 48 4.35 -2.18 2.43
CA ALA A 48 4.73 -1.84 1.07
C ALA A 48 4.21 -0.45 0.63
N TYR A 49 2.93 -0.15 0.91
CA TYR A 49 2.35 1.16 0.62
C TYR A 49 3.03 2.29 1.40
N PHE A 50 3.30 2.07 2.69
CA PHE A 50 4.00 3.03 3.54
C PHE A 50 5.42 3.29 3.05
N GLU A 51 6.17 2.25 2.71
CA GLU A 51 7.53 2.37 2.19
C GLU A 51 7.58 3.06 0.84
N CYS A 52 6.62 2.78 -0.04
CA CYS A 52 6.50 3.49 -1.30
C CYS A 52 6.26 4.99 -1.08
N LYS A 53 5.31 5.36 -0.20
CA LYS A 53 5.02 6.76 0.12
C LYS A 53 6.21 7.45 0.78
N ARG A 54 6.90 6.76 1.69
CA ARG A 54 8.13 7.23 2.34
C ARG A 54 9.23 7.46 1.30
N GLY A 55 9.41 6.54 0.36
CA GLY A 55 10.36 6.65 -0.75
C GLY A 55 10.05 7.78 -1.73
N GLN A 56 8.80 8.23 -1.87
CA GLN A 56 8.48 9.43 -2.66
C GLN A 56 8.90 10.73 -1.97
N LEU A 57 8.88 10.77 -0.63
CA LEU A 57 9.28 11.92 0.18
C LEU A 57 10.79 11.97 0.40
N ASP A 58 11.43 10.81 0.48
CA ASP A 58 12.88 10.71 0.62
C ASP A 58 13.57 11.08 -0.71
N MET A 59 14.29 12.21 -0.75
CA MET A 59 15.02 12.62 -1.95
C MET A 59 16.17 11.67 -2.29
N ARG A 60 16.62 10.85 -1.33
CA ARG A 60 17.79 9.97 -1.47
C ARG A 60 17.51 8.77 -2.39
N THR A 61 16.27 8.29 -2.42
CA THR A 61 15.80 7.23 -3.36
C THR A 61 15.60 7.78 -4.78
N ARG A 62 15.32 9.09 -4.93
CA ARG A 62 15.22 9.74 -6.25
C ARG A 62 16.55 9.83 -6.98
N ILE A 63 17.66 10.01 -6.25
CA ILE A 63 19.01 10.13 -6.85
C ILE A 63 19.69 8.78 -7.04
N ARG A 64 19.48 7.82 -6.13
CA ARG A 64 20.20 6.53 -6.16
C ARG A 64 19.39 5.35 -6.74
N GLY A 65 18.12 5.59 -7.07
CA GLY A 65 17.18 4.53 -7.42
C GLY A 65 16.73 3.71 -6.20
N PRO A 66 15.63 2.94 -6.32
CA PRO A 66 15.18 2.06 -5.25
C PRO A 66 16.20 0.94 -5.01
N LYS A 67 16.57 0.71 -3.74
CA LYS A 67 17.39 -0.44 -3.36
C LYS A 67 16.51 -1.68 -3.27
N GLY A 68 16.59 -2.56 -4.27
CA GLY A 68 15.88 -3.84 -4.29
C GLY A 68 14.41 -3.69 -4.67
N GLY A 69 14.12 -3.77 -5.97
CA GLY A 69 12.76 -3.79 -6.48
C GLY A 69 12.09 -5.13 -6.21
N MET A 70 11.18 -5.20 -5.25
CA MET A 70 10.10 -6.20 -5.27
C MET A 70 8.99 -5.68 -6.19
N SER A 71 9.19 -5.81 -7.50
CA SER A 71 8.06 -6.00 -8.41
C SER A 71 7.69 -7.47 -8.34
N LYS A 72 6.56 -7.81 -7.71
CA LYS A 72 5.99 -9.14 -7.95
C LYS A 72 5.70 -9.29 -9.45
N PRO A 73 5.92 -10.46 -10.05
CA PRO A 73 5.51 -10.71 -11.42
C PRO A 73 3.99 -10.58 -11.51
N VAL A 74 3.52 -9.73 -12.41
CA VAL A 74 2.14 -9.78 -12.90
C VAL A 74 2.04 -11.03 -13.78
N GLU A 75 1.26 -12.02 -13.36
CA GLU A 75 0.88 -13.11 -14.26
C GLU A 75 -0.32 -12.68 -15.11
N GLY A 76 -0.16 -12.89 -16.43
CA GLY A 76 -1.15 -13.37 -17.41
C GLY A 76 -2.53 -12.74 -17.45
#